data_AF-A0A9E7UA88-F1
#
_entry.id   AF-A0A9E7UA88-F1
#
_cell.length_a   1.000
_cell.length_b   1.000
_cell.length_c   1.000
_cell.angle_alpha   90.00
_cell.angle_beta   90.00
_cell.angle_gamma   90.00
#
_symmetry.space_group_name_H-M   'P 1'
#
loop_
_entity.id
_entity.type
_entity.pdbx_description
1 polymer ?
#
loop_
_entity_poly.entity_id
_entity_poly.type
_entity_poly.pdbx_seq_one_letter_code
_entity_poly.pdbx_strand_id
1 'polypeptide(L)'
;MYKRVRLRDTVEVPPEFLADVTPDLVKRLLQDKLEGRMDEEVGSVVSVVEVRDIGTGAVLPNRPGVYYEADFDAITFDPEMQEVVDGEVVEVVNFGAFVGIGPVDGLLHVSQISNEYLAFDDENQQLASRDSNRVLGVGDAVRTRIVTKSIDERNPRDSKIGLTAKQPGLGKDEWLEADRRRREAQTGD
;
A
#
# COMPACT_ATOMS: atom_id res chain seq x y z
N MET A 1 7.22 -1.37 3.23
CA MET A 1 7.20 -0.88 4.63
C MET A 1 6.86 0.61 4.77
N TYR A 2 6.29 1.02 5.92
CA TYR A 2 6.09 2.44 6.26
C TYR A 2 7.39 3.07 6.77
N LYS A 3 7.78 4.22 6.20
CA LYS A 3 8.97 4.97 6.55
C LYS A 3 8.56 6.39 6.94
N ARG A 4 9.21 6.95 7.97
CA ARG A 4 9.12 8.39 8.26
C ARG A 4 10.28 9.08 7.58
N VAL A 5 9.98 9.91 6.60
CA VAL A 5 10.97 10.62 5.78
C VAL A 5 10.84 12.12 6.00
N ARG A 6 11.96 12.83 5.84
CA ARG A 6 11.96 14.29 5.83
C ARG A 6 12.06 14.74 4.39
N LEU A 7 11.09 15.54 3.96
CA LEU A 7 11.00 16.04 2.61
C LEU A 7 11.03 17.57 2.62
N ARG A 8 11.53 18.12 1.52
CA ARG A 8 11.48 19.53 1.21
C ARG A 8 10.72 19.69 -0.08
N ASP A 9 9.66 20.49 -0.05
CA ASP A 9 8.87 20.79 -1.24
C ASP A 9 8.33 22.22 -1.19
N THR A 10 7.97 22.75 -2.34
CA THR A 10 7.37 24.06 -2.49
C THR A 10 5.85 23.94 -2.47
N VAL A 11 5.19 24.67 -1.58
CA VAL A 11 3.73 24.76 -1.50
C VAL A 11 3.25 26.09 -2.06
N GLU A 12 2.17 26.06 -2.84
CA GLU A 12 1.49 27.28 -3.28
C GLU A 12 0.44 27.66 -2.24
N VAL A 13 0.57 28.86 -1.66
CA VAL A 13 -0.44 29.45 -0.78
C VAL A 13 -1.31 30.41 -1.61
N PRO A 14 -2.61 30.13 -1.74
CA PRO A 14 -3.53 31.02 -2.45
C PRO A 14 -3.62 32.40 -1.80
N PRO A 15 -3.90 33.47 -2.59
CA PRO A 15 -4.05 34.84 -2.09
C PRO A 15 -4.96 35.00 -0.88
N GLU A 16 -6.02 34.21 -0.83
CA GLU A 16 -7.05 34.21 0.22
C GLU A 16 -6.48 33.87 1.60
N PHE A 17 -5.40 33.08 1.65
CA PHE A 17 -4.80 32.60 2.88
C PHE A 17 -3.46 33.30 3.23
N LEU A 18 -3.04 34.31 2.45
CA LEU A 18 -1.79 35.03 2.69
C LEU A 18 -1.81 35.90 3.95
N ALA A 19 -3.01 36.25 4.44
CA ALA A 19 -3.14 37.06 5.65
C ALA A 19 -2.61 36.34 6.90
N ASP A 20 -2.64 35.00 6.91
CA ASP A 20 -2.18 34.20 8.06
C ASP A 20 -1.61 32.84 7.59
N VAL A 21 -0.31 32.83 7.26
CA VAL A 21 0.40 31.62 6.84
C VAL A 21 0.86 30.84 8.08
N THR A 22 -0.05 30.03 8.62
CA THR A 22 0.25 29.14 9.75
C THR A 22 0.87 27.81 9.29
N PRO A 23 1.66 27.13 10.15
CA PRO A 23 2.12 25.77 9.88
C PRO A 23 0.99 24.78 9.58
N ASP A 24 -0.17 24.95 10.22
CA ASP A 24 -1.34 24.10 9.99
C ASP A 24 -1.94 24.28 8.59
N LEU A 25 -1.98 25.51 8.08
CA LEU A 25 -2.39 25.79 6.71
C LEU A 25 -1.43 25.14 5.70
N VAL A 26 -0.12 25.37 5.89
CA VAL A 26 0.91 24.78 5.01
C VAL A 26 0.85 23.27 5.04
N LYS A 27 0.65 22.67 6.22
CA LYS A 27 0.44 21.24 6.37
C LYS A 27 -0.74 20.76 5.52
N ARG A 28 -1.91 21.39 5.62
CA ARG A 28 -3.09 21.01 4.83
C ARG A 28 -2.84 21.11 3.33
N LEU A 29 -2.24 22.21 2.88
CA LEU A 29 -1.92 22.39 1.46
C LEU A 29 -0.91 21.36 0.95
N LEU A 30 0.07 20.97 1.77
CA LEU A 30 1.01 19.89 1.46
C LEU A 30 0.31 18.52 1.46
N GLN A 31 -0.63 18.28 2.37
CA GLN A 31 -1.45 17.06 2.37
C GLN A 31 -2.25 16.96 1.07
N ASP A 32 -3.00 18.00 0.71
CA ASP A 32 -3.78 18.02 -0.53
C ASP A 32 -2.90 17.86 -1.78
N LYS A 33 -1.68 18.39 -1.76
CA LYS A 33 -0.74 18.29 -2.88
C LYS A 33 -0.11 16.90 -2.99
N LEU A 34 0.29 16.29 -1.88
CA LEU A 34 1.18 15.13 -1.86
C LEU A 34 0.51 13.82 -1.47
N GLU A 35 -0.58 13.84 -0.71
CA GLU A 35 -1.26 12.60 -0.30
C GLU A 35 -1.73 11.82 -1.53
N GLY A 36 -1.37 10.54 -1.56
CA GLY A 36 -1.66 9.68 -2.70
C GLY A 36 -0.83 9.98 -3.95
N ARG A 37 0.30 10.69 -3.84
CA ARG A 37 1.32 10.67 -4.90
C ARG A 37 2.30 9.52 -4.70
N MET A 38 2.75 8.96 -5.81
CA MET A 38 3.81 7.96 -5.87
C MET A 38 5.07 8.59 -6.42
N ASP A 39 6.18 8.33 -5.75
CA ASP A 39 7.52 8.69 -6.19
C ASP A 39 8.39 7.43 -6.20
N GLU A 40 9.29 7.29 -7.17
CA GLU A 40 10.15 6.10 -7.29
C GLU A 40 11.14 5.96 -6.14
N GLU A 41 11.61 7.09 -5.56
CA GLU A 41 12.63 7.10 -4.51
C GLU A 41 12.03 7.02 -3.11
N VAL A 42 10.94 7.74 -2.85
CA VAL A 42 10.34 7.83 -1.50
C VAL A 42 9.07 6.99 -1.32
N GLY A 43 8.53 6.43 -2.40
CA GLY A 43 7.32 5.60 -2.40
C GLY A 43 6.03 6.41 -2.39
N SER A 44 4.94 5.80 -1.92
CA SER A 44 3.64 6.48 -1.82
C SER A 44 3.60 7.38 -0.58
N VAL A 45 3.31 8.67 -0.75
CA VAL A 45 3.10 9.57 0.39
C VAL A 45 1.73 9.31 0.98
N VAL A 46 1.70 8.84 2.23
CA VAL A 46 0.46 8.49 2.93
C VAL A 46 -0.10 9.71 3.63
N SER A 47 0.73 10.43 4.39
CA SER A 47 0.32 11.68 5.02
C SER A 47 1.50 12.52 5.48
N VAL A 48 1.30 13.84 5.53
CA VAL A 48 2.24 14.80 6.10
C VAL A 48 1.98 14.93 7.60
N VAL A 49 2.99 14.65 8.43
CA VAL A 49 2.84 14.63 9.88
C VAL A 49 2.98 16.02 10.47
N GLU A 50 4.08 16.69 10.16
CA GLU A 50 4.48 17.94 10.81
C GLU A 50 5.32 18.79 9.86
N VAL A 51 5.02 20.09 9.81
CA VAL A 51 5.83 21.09 9.11
C VAL A 51 6.82 21.68 10.12
N ARG A 52 8.11 21.58 9.81
CA ARG A 52 9.21 21.99 10.69
C ARG A 52 9.62 23.43 10.45
N ASP A 53 9.81 23.77 9.18
CA ASP A 53 10.30 25.06 8.76
C ASP A 53 9.54 25.53 7.53
N ILE A 54 9.28 26.84 7.47
CA ILE A 54 8.66 27.50 6.33
C ILE A 54 9.62 28.62 5.93
N GLY A 55 10.22 28.44 4.76
CA GLY A 55 11.14 29.39 4.17
C GLY A 55 10.46 30.64 3.64
N THR A 56 11.23 31.45 2.92
CA THR A 56 10.74 32.71 2.36
C THR A 56 9.78 32.46 1.19
N GLY A 57 8.62 33.09 1.23
CA GLY A 57 7.66 33.06 0.12
C GLY A 57 8.17 33.81 -1.11
N ALA A 58 8.07 33.20 -2.28
CA ALA A 58 8.39 33.81 -3.57
C ALA A 58 7.12 33.99 -4.42
N VAL A 59 7.00 35.14 -5.08
CA VAL A 59 5.93 35.41 -6.05
C VAL A 59 6.46 35.12 -7.44
N LEU A 60 5.76 34.27 -8.19
CA LEU A 60 6.11 33.97 -9.57
C LEU A 60 5.29 34.86 -10.53
N PRO A 61 5.89 35.43 -11.58
CA PRO A 61 5.15 36.20 -12.58
C PRO A 61 4.00 35.38 -13.18
N ASN A 62 2.81 35.98 -13.29
CA ASN A 62 1.58 35.36 -13.80
C ASN A 62 1.04 34.17 -12.98
N ARG A 63 1.49 33.96 -11.74
CA ARG A 63 0.86 33.04 -10.78
C ARG A 63 0.16 33.86 -9.69
N PRO A 64 -1.06 33.51 -9.28
CA PRO A 64 -1.78 34.24 -8.24
C PRO A 64 -1.21 33.97 -6.85
N GLY A 65 -0.72 32.76 -6.56
CA GLY A 65 -0.23 32.37 -5.23
C GLY A 65 1.20 32.80 -4.90
N VAL A 66 1.52 32.70 -3.61
CA VAL A 66 2.90 32.80 -3.09
C VAL A 66 3.42 31.41 -2.83
N TYR A 67 4.65 31.14 -3.24
CA TYR A 67 5.28 29.83 -3.15
C TYR A 67 6.24 29.80 -1.97
N TYR A 68 5.96 28.96 -1.00
CA TYR A 68 6.82 28.78 0.19
C TYR A 68 7.55 27.46 0.08
N GLU A 69 8.86 27.46 0.26
CA GLU A 69 9.60 26.23 0.50
C GLU A 69 9.34 25.77 1.94
N ALA A 70 8.92 24.53 2.12
CA ALA A 70 8.63 23.97 3.44
C ALA A 70 9.42 22.68 3.66
N ASP A 71 10.02 22.56 4.84
CA ASP A 71 10.61 21.32 5.32
C ASP A 71 9.59 20.62 6.23
N PHE A 72 9.23 19.38 5.92
CA PHE A 72 8.21 18.64 6.66
C PHE A 72 8.58 17.17 6.82
N ASP A 73 8.05 16.56 7.88
CA ASP A 73 8.14 15.13 8.10
C ASP A 73 6.87 14.48 7.52
N ALA A 74 7.04 13.47 6.66
CA ALA A 74 5.95 12.71 6.04
C ALA A 74 6.08 11.21 6.32
N ILE A 75 4.95 10.53 6.36
CA ILE A 75 4.90 9.06 6.36
C ILE A 75 4.74 8.62 4.91
N THR A 76 5.71 7.85 4.43
CA THR A 76 5.64 7.22 3.12
C THR A 76 5.52 5.70 3.26
N PHE A 77 4.94 5.08 2.25
CA PHE A 77 4.84 3.65 2.10
C PHE A 77 5.64 3.23 0.87
N ASP A 78 6.75 2.56 1.12
CA ASP A 78 7.62 2.05 0.07
C ASP A 78 7.74 0.53 0.23
N PRO A 79 7.02 -0.26 -0.60
CA PRO A 79 7.13 -1.71 -0.58
C PRO A 79 8.44 -2.17 -1.23
N GLU A 80 9.16 -3.08 -0.58
CA GLU A 80 10.42 -3.63 -1.10
C GLU A 80 10.21 -4.99 -1.79
N MET A 81 11.05 -5.28 -2.76
CA MET A 81 11.03 -6.58 -3.45
C MET A 81 11.39 -7.69 -2.46
N GLN A 82 10.69 -8.83 -2.54
CA GLN A 82 10.80 -9.97 -1.61
C GLN A 82 10.34 -9.71 -0.17
N GLU A 83 9.77 -8.54 0.12
CA GLU A 83 9.18 -8.24 1.43
C GLU A 83 7.96 -9.15 1.68
N VAL A 84 7.88 -9.70 2.89
CA VAL A 84 6.70 -10.44 3.35
C VAL A 84 5.75 -9.43 3.99
N VAL A 85 4.52 -9.40 3.50
CA VAL A 85 3.48 -8.46 3.91
C VAL A 85 2.22 -9.22 4.32
N ASP A 86 1.63 -8.80 5.42
CA ASP A 86 0.32 -9.25 5.85
C ASP A 86 -0.71 -8.26 5.30
N GLY A 87 -1.79 -8.78 4.73
CA GLY A 87 -2.84 -7.96 4.11
C GLY A 87 -4.19 -8.66 4.14
N GLU A 88 -5.21 -7.91 3.73
CA GLU A 88 -6.59 -8.39 3.68
C GLU A 88 -7.05 -8.47 2.23
N VAL A 89 -7.74 -9.54 1.86
CA VAL A 89 -8.33 -9.66 0.53
C VAL A 89 -9.46 -8.65 0.37
N VAL A 90 -9.28 -7.65 -0.49
CA VAL A 90 -10.28 -6.60 -0.76
C VAL A 90 -11.26 -7.01 -1.85
N GLU A 91 -10.80 -7.78 -2.83
CA GLU A 91 -11.59 -8.20 -3.98
C GLU A 91 -11.07 -9.54 -4.50
N VAL A 92 -11.97 -10.40 -4.98
CA VAL A 92 -11.63 -11.67 -5.60
C VAL A 92 -12.15 -11.67 -7.03
N VAL A 93 -11.29 -12.06 -7.97
CA VAL A 93 -11.60 -12.12 -9.40
C VAL A 93 -11.25 -13.50 -9.95
N ASN A 94 -11.74 -13.81 -11.14
CA ASN A 94 -11.52 -15.12 -11.78
C ASN A 94 -10.03 -15.49 -11.99
N PHE A 95 -9.13 -14.50 -12.13
CA PHE A 95 -7.69 -14.72 -12.33
C PHE A 95 -6.85 -14.55 -11.05
N GLY A 96 -7.46 -14.22 -9.91
CA GLY A 96 -6.71 -13.98 -8.67
C GLY A 96 -7.49 -13.25 -7.58
N ALA A 97 -6.78 -12.69 -6.63
CA ALA A 97 -7.35 -11.88 -5.56
C ALA A 97 -6.52 -10.60 -5.39
N PHE A 98 -7.19 -9.48 -5.14
CA PHE A 98 -6.56 -8.24 -4.74
C PHE A 98 -6.43 -8.23 -3.22
N VAL A 99 -5.22 -8.00 -2.74
CA VAL A 99 -4.88 -7.95 -1.32
C VAL A 99 -4.43 -6.54 -1.00
N GLY A 100 -5.13 -5.87 -0.09
CA GLY A 100 -4.73 -4.58 0.43
C GLY A 100 -3.52 -4.73 1.34
N ILE A 101 -2.40 -4.10 0.97
CA ILE A 101 -1.14 -4.17 1.73
C ILE A 101 -0.77 -2.82 2.37
N GLY A 102 -1.74 -1.92 2.51
CA GLY A 102 -1.59 -0.56 3.04
C GLY A 102 -2.31 0.46 2.17
N PRO A 103 -1.63 1.49 1.62
CA PRO A 103 -2.24 2.48 0.72
C PRO A 103 -2.38 1.98 -0.73
N VAL A 104 -1.94 0.76 -1.02
CA VAL A 104 -1.92 0.16 -2.36
C VAL A 104 -2.43 -1.28 -2.30
N ASP A 105 -2.97 -1.73 -3.42
CA ASP A 105 -3.48 -3.08 -3.60
C ASP A 105 -2.46 -3.92 -4.38
N GLY A 106 -2.21 -5.13 -3.92
CA GLY A 106 -1.38 -6.11 -4.61
C GLY A 106 -2.23 -7.20 -5.26
N LEU A 107 -1.86 -7.60 -6.47
CA LEU A 107 -2.49 -8.71 -7.18
C LEU A 107 -1.83 -10.03 -6.80
N LEU A 108 -2.60 -10.91 -6.18
CA LEU A 108 -2.26 -12.31 -5.94
C LEU A 108 -2.90 -13.18 -7.04
N HIS A 109 -2.11 -13.53 -8.05
CA HIS A 109 -2.60 -14.34 -9.16
C HIS A 109 -2.95 -15.76 -8.71
N VAL A 110 -3.98 -16.39 -9.31
CA VAL A 110 -4.49 -17.71 -8.90
C VAL A 110 -3.42 -18.80 -8.84
N SER A 111 -2.45 -18.76 -9.76
CA SER A 111 -1.31 -19.71 -9.80
C SER A 111 -0.27 -19.51 -8.69
N GLN A 112 -0.34 -18.38 -7.98
CA GLN A 112 0.54 -17.98 -6.90
C GLN A 112 -0.11 -18.11 -5.52
N ILE A 113 -1.40 -18.46 -5.43
CA ILE A 113 -2.11 -18.66 -4.15
C ILE A 113 -1.73 -19.99 -3.52
N SER A 114 -1.81 -21.08 -4.29
CA SER A 114 -1.54 -22.43 -3.79
C SER A 114 -0.94 -23.33 -4.87
N ASN A 115 -0.52 -24.55 -4.50
CA ASN A 115 -0.09 -25.57 -5.45
C ASN A 115 -1.25 -26.24 -6.19
N GLU A 116 -2.48 -26.06 -5.69
CA GLU A 116 -3.69 -26.67 -6.20
C GLU A 116 -4.46 -25.70 -7.10
N TYR A 117 -5.32 -26.26 -7.95
CA TYR A 117 -6.20 -25.47 -8.79
C TYR A 117 -7.37 -24.95 -7.96
N LEU A 118 -7.43 -23.62 -7.82
CA LEU A 118 -8.55 -22.92 -7.21
C LEU A 118 -9.53 -22.52 -8.30
N ALA A 119 -10.79 -22.93 -8.14
CA ALA A 119 -11.88 -22.50 -8.99
C ALA A 119 -12.53 -21.24 -8.41
N PHE A 120 -12.83 -20.27 -9.27
CA PHE A 120 -13.60 -19.09 -8.89
C PHE A 120 -15.08 -19.43 -8.81
N ASP A 121 -15.68 -19.10 -7.68
CA ASP A 121 -17.11 -19.17 -7.41
C ASP A 121 -17.69 -17.75 -7.50
N ASP A 122 -18.45 -17.51 -8.56
CA ASP A 122 -19.06 -16.20 -8.86
C ASP A 122 -20.17 -15.83 -7.85
N GLU A 123 -20.89 -16.83 -7.32
CA GLU A 123 -21.99 -16.59 -6.38
C GLU A 123 -21.46 -16.09 -5.02
N ASN A 124 -20.32 -16.61 -4.58
CA ASN A 124 -19.76 -16.32 -3.27
C ASN A 124 -18.54 -15.38 -3.31
N GLN A 125 -18.11 -14.94 -4.50
CA GLN A 125 -16.91 -14.13 -4.73
C GLN A 125 -15.68 -14.70 -4.02
N GLN A 126 -15.46 -16.00 -4.23
CA GLN A 126 -14.48 -16.80 -3.49
C GLN A 126 -13.70 -17.73 -4.42
N LEU A 127 -12.45 -18.02 -4.06
CA LEU A 127 -11.60 -19.01 -4.70
C LEU A 127 -11.56 -20.26 -3.82
N ALA A 128 -12.14 -21.36 -4.31
CA ALA A 128 -12.23 -22.62 -3.60
C ALA A 128 -11.43 -23.74 -4.29
N SER A 129 -10.68 -24.50 -3.51
CA SER A 129 -9.97 -25.70 -3.99
C SER A 129 -10.89 -26.91 -3.89
N ARG A 130 -10.89 -27.73 -4.95
CA ARG A 130 -11.62 -29.00 -4.98
C ARG A 130 -10.95 -30.10 -4.16
N ASP A 131 -9.63 -30.02 -3.96
CA ASP A 131 -8.84 -31.10 -3.37
C ASP A 131 -8.61 -30.91 -1.86
N SER A 132 -8.29 -29.69 -1.42
CA SER A 132 -7.97 -29.42 -0.01
C SER A 132 -9.07 -28.71 0.77
N ASN A 133 -10.23 -28.43 0.16
CA ASN A 133 -11.34 -27.66 0.75
C ASN A 133 -10.88 -26.29 1.30
N ARG A 134 -9.79 -25.75 0.74
CA ARG A 134 -9.25 -24.42 1.05
C ARG A 134 -10.07 -23.37 0.31
N VAL A 135 -10.51 -22.35 1.03
CA VAL A 135 -11.30 -21.25 0.49
C VAL A 135 -10.61 -19.93 0.80
N LEU A 136 -10.58 -19.04 -0.19
CA LEU A 136 -10.10 -17.68 -0.08
C LEU A 136 -11.21 -16.72 -0.54
N GLY A 137 -11.70 -15.88 0.36
CA GLY A 137 -12.74 -14.90 0.10
C GLY A 137 -12.32 -13.47 0.43
N VAL A 138 -13.21 -12.54 0.13
CA VAL A 138 -13.09 -11.15 0.57
C VAL A 138 -13.12 -11.09 2.10
N GLY A 139 -12.21 -10.31 2.68
CA GLY A 139 -12.03 -10.15 4.12
C GLY A 139 -11.08 -11.17 4.77
N ASP A 140 -10.54 -12.12 3.99
CA ASP A 140 -9.57 -13.07 4.53
C ASP A 140 -8.20 -12.39 4.75
N ALA A 141 -7.63 -12.61 5.94
CA ALA A 141 -6.27 -12.23 6.25
C ALA A 141 -5.26 -13.19 5.60
N VAL A 142 -4.34 -12.64 4.82
CA VAL A 142 -3.34 -13.39 4.07
C VAL A 142 -1.95 -12.83 4.29
N ARG A 143 -1.00 -13.75 4.51
CA ARG A 143 0.43 -13.46 4.48
C ARG A 143 0.97 -13.74 3.09
N THR A 144 1.52 -12.72 2.44
CA THR A 144 2.03 -12.81 1.07
C THR A 144 3.44 -12.24 0.98
N ARG A 145 4.10 -12.46 -0.16
CA ARG A 145 5.40 -11.86 -0.47
C ARG A 145 5.34 -11.10 -1.78
N ILE A 146 5.97 -9.94 -1.81
CA ILE A 146 6.08 -9.11 -3.01
C ILE A 146 7.09 -9.72 -3.98
N VAL A 147 6.64 -10.05 -5.20
CA VAL A 147 7.48 -10.65 -6.25
C VAL A 147 7.80 -9.69 -7.38
N THR A 148 6.90 -8.77 -7.69
CA THR A 148 7.09 -7.76 -8.74
C THR A 148 6.52 -6.44 -8.27
N LYS A 149 7.24 -5.36 -8.56
CA LYS A 149 6.84 -3.99 -8.26
C LYS A 149 6.91 -3.20 -9.55
N SER A 150 5.76 -2.72 -10.02
CA SER A 150 5.66 -1.75 -11.10
C SER A 150 4.85 -0.57 -10.56
N ILE A 151 5.54 0.51 -10.20
CA ILE A 151 4.88 1.72 -9.71
C ILE A 151 4.45 2.55 -10.93
N ASP A 152 3.24 3.08 -10.86
CA ASP A 152 2.82 4.19 -11.71
C ASP A 152 2.85 5.48 -10.88
N GLU A 153 3.69 6.44 -11.28
CA GLU A 153 3.87 7.72 -10.58
C GLU A 153 2.58 8.56 -10.53
N ARG A 154 1.69 8.39 -11.52
CA ARG A 154 0.50 9.23 -11.65
C ARG A 154 -0.67 8.73 -10.82
N ASN A 155 -0.81 7.41 -10.71
CA ASN A 155 -1.91 6.76 -10.02
C ASN A 155 -1.37 5.62 -9.14
N PRO A 156 -1.25 5.81 -7.81
CA PRO A 156 -0.85 4.73 -6.89
C PRO A 156 -1.77 3.51 -6.98
N ARG A 157 -3.06 3.72 -7.24
CA ARG A 157 -4.05 2.64 -7.38
C ARG A 157 -3.84 1.78 -8.62
N ASP A 158 -3.21 2.33 -9.67
CA ASP A 158 -2.88 1.59 -10.89
C ASP A 158 -1.51 0.89 -10.79
N SER A 159 -0.77 1.11 -9.70
CA SER A 159 0.52 0.44 -9.48
C SER A 159 0.30 -1.06 -9.38
N LYS A 160 1.02 -1.81 -10.22
CA LYS A 160 0.90 -3.26 -10.30
C LYS A 160 1.94 -3.89 -9.37
N ILE A 161 1.48 -4.29 -8.19
CA ILE A 161 2.28 -5.06 -7.24
C ILE A 161 1.86 -6.52 -7.37
N GLY A 162 2.79 -7.39 -7.76
CA GLY A 162 2.56 -8.83 -7.83
C GLY A 162 2.90 -9.48 -6.49
N LEU A 163 2.00 -10.31 -6.00
CA LEU A 163 2.13 -11.04 -4.74
C LEU A 163 2.22 -12.56 -4.98
N THR A 164 2.86 -13.27 -4.04
CA THR A 164 2.85 -14.74 -3.97
C THR A 164 2.55 -15.23 -2.57
N ALA A 165 1.78 -16.31 -2.48
CA ALA A 165 1.45 -17.02 -1.25
C ALA A 165 1.86 -18.52 -1.29
N LYS A 166 2.50 -18.94 -2.39
CA LYS A 166 2.85 -20.35 -2.64
C LYS A 166 4.05 -20.85 -1.82
N GLN A 167 4.84 -19.95 -1.25
CA GLN A 167 6.06 -20.30 -0.53
C GLN A 167 5.75 -20.82 0.89
N PRO A 168 6.62 -21.66 1.48
CA PRO A 168 6.43 -22.14 2.84
C PRO A 168 6.32 -20.98 3.84
N GLY A 169 5.26 -20.99 4.66
CA GLY A 169 5.01 -19.95 5.67
C GLY A 169 4.22 -18.74 5.15
N LEU A 170 3.73 -18.79 3.91
CA LEU A 170 2.79 -17.83 3.32
C LEU A 170 1.43 -18.50 3.07
N GLY A 171 0.38 -17.69 2.89
CA GLY A 171 -1.00 -18.15 2.72
C GLY A 171 -1.97 -17.48 3.67
N LYS A 172 -3.21 -17.97 3.66
CA LYS A 172 -4.23 -17.57 4.64
C LYS A 172 -3.78 -17.97 6.05
N ASP A 173 -4.01 -17.10 7.02
CA ASP A 173 -3.60 -17.34 8.42
C ASP A 173 -4.18 -18.66 8.96
N GLU A 174 -5.44 -18.97 8.63
CA GLU A 174 -6.08 -20.24 9.00
C GLU A 174 -5.33 -21.47 8.46
N TRP A 175 -4.79 -21.38 7.24
CA TRP A 175 -4.02 -22.48 6.64
C TRP A 175 -2.67 -22.63 7.32
N LEU A 176 -2.03 -21.52 7.68
CA LEU A 176 -0.77 -21.50 8.40
C LEU A 176 -0.91 -22.09 9.80
N GLU A 177 -1.98 -21.76 10.51
CA GLU A 177 -2.29 -22.37 11.81
C GLU A 177 -2.54 -23.87 11.70
N ALA A 178 -3.35 -24.30 10.73
CA ALA A 178 -3.62 -25.72 10.51
C ALA A 178 -2.36 -26.51 10.18
N ASP A 179 -1.50 -25.97 9.31
CA ASP A 179 -0.23 -26.58 8.94
C ASP A 179 0.76 -26.61 10.13
N ARG A 180 0.77 -25.58 10.98
CA ARG A 180 1.57 -25.57 12.23
C ARG A 180 1.11 -26.66 13.20
N ARG A 181 -0.20 -26.76 13.47
CA ARG A 181 -0.76 -27.80 14.36
C ARG A 181 -0.44 -29.22 13.88
N ARG A 182 -0.51 -29.46 12.57
CA ARG A 182 -0.13 -30.76 11.98
C ARG A 182 1.36 -31.09 12.17
N ARG A 183 2.25 -30.11 12.04
CA ARG A 183 3.70 -30.31 12.23
C ARG A 183 4.05 -30.56 13.69
N GLU A 184 3.44 -29.81 14.61
CA GLU A 184 3.63 -30.01 16.05
C GLU A 184 3.18 -31.40 16.50
N ALA A 185 2.04 -31.87 16.00
CA ALA A 185 1.55 -33.23 16.25
C ALA A 185 2.47 -34.35 15.71
N GLN A 186 3.28 -34.06 14.68
CA GLN A 186 4.23 -35.02 14.09
C GLN A 186 5.62 -34.98 14.73
N THR A 187 5.96 -33.92 15.46
CA THR A 187 7.30 -33.75 16.07
C THR A 187 7.32 -34.14 17.55
N GLY A 188 6.15 -34.40 18.15
CA GLY A 188 5.98 -34.76 19.56
C GLY A 188 5.99 -36.26 19.88
N ASP A 189 6.42 -37.12 18.94
CA ASP A 189 6.54 -38.58 19.09
C ASP A 189 7.99 -39.04 18.91
#